data_AF-A0A844IAQ9-F1
#
_entry.id   AF-A0A844IAQ9-F1
#
_cell.length_a   1.000
_cell.length_b   1.000
_cell.length_c   1.000
_cell.angle_alpha   90.00
_cell.angle_beta   90.00
_cell.angle_gamma   90.00
#
_symmetry.space_group_name_H-M   'P 1'
#
loop_
_entity.id
_entity.type
_entity.pdbx_description
1 polymer ?
#
loop_
_entity_poly.entity_id
_entity_poly.type
_entity_poly.pdbx_seq_one_letter_code
_entity_poly.pdbx_strand_id
1 'polypeptide(L)' 'MTTNTHFKARVNNGKIEIPLEYQDEIHNAEIVEIVILQLPKKKHFPQTGMINQLTANPIKIADFQPLTREQANERW' A
#
# COMPACT_ATOMS: atom_id res chain seq x y z
N MET A 1 33.47 11.11 -21.99
CA MET A 1 33.18 10.72 -20.60
C MET A 1 31.69 10.90 -20.40
N THR A 2 30.96 9.86 -20.00
CA THR A 2 29.53 9.94 -19.74
C THR A 2 29.30 10.44 -18.33
N THR A 3 28.71 11.63 -18.20
CA THR A 3 28.30 12.22 -16.92
C THR A 3 26.84 11.85 -16.67
N ASN A 4 26.58 11.08 -15.61
CA ASN A 4 25.23 10.64 -15.25
C ASN A 4 24.66 11.55 -14.15
N THR A 5 23.73 12.44 -14.50
CA THR A 5 22.99 13.26 -13.54
C THR A 5 21.79 12.49 -12.98
N HIS A 6 21.70 12.39 -11.65
CA HIS A 6 20.58 11.73 -10.97
C HIS A 6 19.80 12.77 -10.17
N PHE A 7 18.50 12.90 -10.44
CA PHE A 7 17.63 13.80 -9.71
C PHE A 7 16.27 13.15 -9.40
N LYS A 8 15.56 13.74 -8.43
CA LYS A 8 14.21 13.31 -8.06
C LYS A 8 13.20 14.32 -8.58
N ALA A 9 12.26 13.86 -9.39
CA ALA A 9 11.15 14.66 -9.89
C ALA A 9 9.84 14.26 -9.20
N ARG A 10 8.90 15.20 -9.13
CA ARG A 10 7.54 14.90 -8.68
C ARG A 10 6.75 14.29 -9.83
N VAL A 11 5.90 13.33 -9.51
CA VAL A 11 4.94 12.77 -10.46
C VAL A 11 3.58 13.34 -10.12
N ASN A 12 3.03 14.14 -11.03
CA ASN A 12 1.73 14.78 -10.88
C ASN A 12 0.81 14.33 -12.01
N ASN A 13 -0.23 13.57 -11.65
CA ASN A 13 -1.22 13.04 -12.60
C ASN A 13 -0.61 12.29 -13.82
N GLY A 14 0.43 11.49 -13.57
CA GLY A 14 1.15 10.74 -14.60
C GLY A 14 2.19 11.54 -15.39
N LYS A 15 2.35 12.83 -15.12
CA LYS A 15 3.41 13.67 -15.70
C LYS A 15 4.58 13.81 -14.72
N ILE A 16 5.79 13.62 -15.22
CA ILE A 16 7.01 13.85 -14.46
C ILE A 16 7.36 15.34 -14.59
N GLU A 17 7.34 16.07 -13.49
CA GLU A 17 7.69 17.49 -13.45
C GLU A 17 9.19 17.63 -13.21
N ILE A 18 9.93 18.00 -14.26
CA ILE A 18 11.38 18.19 -14.21
C ILE A 18 11.70 19.49 -13.47
N PRO A 19 12.52 19.45 -12.40
CA PRO A 19 12.96 20.66 -11.70
C PRO A 19 13.69 21.62 -12.63
N LEU A 20 13.49 22.93 -12.43
CA LEU A 20 14.08 24.01 -13.24
C LEU A 20 15.61 23.88 -13.39
N GLU A 21 16.28 23.49 -12.31
CA GLU A 21 17.74 23.31 -12.26
C GLU A 21 18.29 22.25 -13.23
N TYR A 22 17.46 21.32 -13.71
CA TYR A 22 17.86 20.26 -14.65
C TYR A 22 17.24 20.42 -16.05
N GLN A 23 16.46 21.50 -16.30
CA GLN A 23 15.79 21.67 -17.60
C GLN A 23 16.76 21.87 -18.75
N ASP A 24 17.82 22.66 -18.55
CA ASP A 24 18.84 22.89 -19.58
C ASP A 24 19.64 21.61 -19.89
N GLU A 25 19.98 20.83 -18.87
CA GLU A 25 20.66 19.54 -19.06
C GLU A 25 19.81 18.55 -19.87
N ILE A 26 18.50 18.50 -19.59
CA ILE A 26 17.59 17.58 -20.29
C ILE A 26 17.23 18.07 -21.69
N HIS A 27 17.13 19.38 -21.92
CA HIS A 27 16.91 19.93 -23.26
C HIS A 27 18.01 19.50 -24.24
N ASN A 28 19.23 19.35 -23.74
CA ASN A 28 20.39 18.96 -24.53
C ASN A 28 20.64 17.43 -24.53
N ALA A 29 19.81 16.64 -23.85
CA ALA A 29 19.97 15.19 -23.75
C ALA A 29 19.16 14.44 -24.83
N GLU A 30 19.77 13.42 -25.44
CA GLU A 30 19.12 12.58 -26.45
C GLU A 30 18.26 11.47 -25.83
N ILE A 31 18.70 10.89 -24.70
CA ILE A 31 18.07 9.75 -24.03
C ILE A 31 18.16 9.95 -22.51
N VAL A 32 17.11 9.55 -21.78
CA VAL A 32 17.07 9.55 -20.30
C VAL A 32 16.70 8.16 -19.76
N GLU A 33 17.33 7.78 -18.65
CA GLU A 33 16.98 6.58 -17.87
C GLU A 33 16.14 7.01 -16.64
N ILE A 34 15.01 6.32 -16.40
CA ILE A 34 14.05 6.69 -15.35
C ILE A 34 13.88 5.55 -14.35
N VAL A 35 14.07 5.85 -13.07
CA VAL A 35 13.80 4.92 -11.96
C VAL A 35 12.56 5.37 -11.20
N ILE A 36 11.50 4.56 -11.19
CA ILE A 36 10.24 4.85 -10.50
C ILE A 36 10.27 4.26 -9.09
N LEU A 37 10.33 5.13 -8.08
CA LEU A 37 10.24 4.73 -6.67
C LEU A 37 8.77 4.67 -6.23
N GLN A 38 8.22 3.47 -6.06
CA GLN A 38 6.89 3.28 -5.49
C GLN A 38 6.98 3.33 -3.96
N LEU A 39 6.37 4.35 -3.35
CA LEU A 39 6.20 4.36 -1.90
C LEU A 39 5.27 3.20 -1.52
N PRO A 40 5.58 2.44 -0.45
CA PRO A 40 4.67 1.43 0.05
C PRO A 40 3.34 2.11 0.37
N LYS A 41 2.25 1.62 -0.24
CA LYS A 41 0.89 2.06 0.11
C LYS A 41 0.79 1.96 1.63
N LYS A 42 0.43 3.06 2.31
CA LYS A 42 0.18 3.04 3.75
C LYS A 42 -0.69 1.82 4.05
N LYS A 43 -0.29 0.97 4.99
CA LYS A 43 -1.07 -0.21 5.39
C LYS A 43 -2.50 0.27 5.67
N HIS A 44 -3.40 -0.05 4.76
CA HIS A 44 -4.81 0.27 4.92
C HIS A 44 -5.35 -0.76 5.88
N PHE A 45 -5.49 -0.39 7.15
CA PHE A 45 -6.23 -1.21 8.09
C PHE A 45 -7.68 -1.29 7.58
N PRO A 46 -8.24 -2.49 7.37
CA PRO A 46 -9.63 -2.60 6.99
C PRO A 46 -10.48 -1.91 8.06
N GLN A 47 -11.50 -1.16 7.63
CA GLN A 47 -12.41 -0.45 8.53
C GLN A 47 -13.11 -1.42 9.50
N THR A 48 -13.22 -2.68 9.09
CA THR A 48 -13.76 -3.78 9.88
C THR A 48 -12.63 -4.73 10.27
N GLY A 49 -12.46 -4.99 11.56
CA GLY A 49 -11.48 -5.95 12.06
C GLY A 49 -11.74 -7.36 11.53
N MET A 50 -10.68 -8.17 11.44
CA MET A 50 -10.75 -9.54 10.90
C MET A 50 -11.78 -10.41 11.62
N ILE A 51 -11.95 -10.23 12.94
CA ILE A 51 -12.98 -10.92 13.74
C ILE A 51 -14.39 -10.61 13.20
N ASN A 52 -14.69 -9.34 12.91
CA ASN A 52 -16.01 -8.95 12.39
C ASN A 52 -16.29 -9.53 11.00
N GLN A 53 -15.25 -9.72 10.17
CA GLN A 53 -15.41 -10.36 8.87
C GLN A 53 -15.72 -11.86 9.01
N LEU A 54 -15.10 -12.53 9.98
CA LEU A 54 -15.30 -13.95 10.24
C LEU A 54 -16.66 -14.24 10.88
N THR A 55 -17.16 -13.34 11.74
CA THR A 55 -18.47 -13.50 12.38
C THR A 55 -19.65 -13.15 11.47
N ALA A 56 -19.42 -12.45 10.36
CA ALA A 56 -20.49 -12.08 9.41
C ALA A 56 -21.09 -13.27 8.65
N ASN A 57 -20.34 -14.35 8.48
CA ASN A 57 -20.81 -15.57 7.82
C ASN A 57 -20.26 -16.82 8.53
N PRO A 58 -20.87 -17.24 9.64
CA PRO A 58 -20.38 -18.38 10.40
C PRO A 58 -20.57 -19.69 9.62
N ILE A 59 -19.56 -20.57 9.68
CA ILE A 59 -19.68 -21.93 9.18
C ILE A 59 -20.66 -22.69 10.09
N LYS A 60 -21.77 -23.18 9.51
CA LYS A 60 -22.73 -23.99 10.23
C LYS A 60 -22.20 -25.42 10.34
N ILE A 61 -21.86 -25.84 11.54
CA ILE A 61 -21.46 -27.23 11.84
C ILE A 61 -22.64 -27.89 12.55
N ALA A 62 -23.05 -29.07 12.10
CA ALA A 62 -24.29 -29.72 12.55
C ALA A 62 -24.35 -29.93 14.07
N ASP A 63 -23.21 -30.26 14.69
CA ASP A 63 -23.12 -30.59 16.12
C ASP A 63 -22.50 -29.46 16.95
N PHE A 64 -22.35 -28.25 16.39
CA PHE A 64 -21.79 -27.14 17.13
C PHE A 64 -22.87 -26.46 17.98
N GLN A 65 -22.75 -26.65 19.30
CA GLN A 65 -23.53 -25.92 20.29
C GLN A 65 -22.66 -24.82 20.91
N PRO A 66 -22.91 -23.53 20.61
CA PRO A 66 -22.17 -22.45 21.24
C PRO A 66 -22.48 -22.44 22.75
N LEU A 67 -21.42 -22.31 23.55
CA LEU A 67 -21.57 -22.12 24.99
C LEU A 67 -22.20 -20.77 25.27
N THR A 68 -23.08 -20.71 26.28
CA THR A 68 -23.55 -19.44 26.81
C THR A 68 -22.42 -18.72 27.54
N ARG A 69 -22.60 -17.43 27.78
CA ARG A 69 -21.58 -16.60 28.45
C ARG A 69 -21.29 -17.10 29.86
N GLU A 70 -22.33 -17.58 30.54
CA GLU A 70 -22.26 -18.15 31.89
C GLU A 70 -21.46 -19.46 31.86
N GLN A 71 -21.74 -20.35 30.89
CA GLN A 71 -21.04 -21.62 30.73
C GLN A 71 -19.56 -21.47 30.35
N ALA A 72 -19.22 -20.43 29.59
CA ALA A 72 -17.82 -20.13 29.26
C ALA A 72 -17.04 -19.62 30.48
N ASN A 73 -17.68 -18.79 31.31
CA ASN A 73 -17.07 -18.21 32.51
C ASN A 73 -16.80 -19.24 33.61
N GLU A 74 -17.63 -20.28 33.72
CA GLU A 74 -17.44 -21.37 34.69
C GLU A 74 -16.28 -22.32 34.35
N ARG A 75 -15.71 -22.24 33.14
CA ARG A 75 -14.62 -23.13 32.67
C ARG A 75 -13.21 -22.52 32.82
N TRP A 76 -13.11 -21.31 33.37
CA TRP A 76 -11.86 -20.61 33.66
C TRP A 76 -11.73 -20.38 35.16
#